data_AF-A0A418VVG7-F1
#
_entry.id   AF-A0A418VVG7-F1
#
_cell.length_a   1.000
_cell.length_b   1.000
_cell.length_c   1.000
_cell.angle_alpha   90.00
_cell.angle_beta   90.00
_cell.angle_gamma   90.00
#
_symmetry.space_group_name_H-M   'P 1'
#
loop_
_entity.id
_entity.type
_entity.pdbx_description
1 polymer ?
#
loop_
_entity_poly.entity_id
_entity_poly.type
_entity_poly.pdbx_seq_one_letter_code
_entity_poly.pdbx_strand_id
1 'polypeptide(L)'
;MTEKPGPELVAAAADYAARGWPVFPCVAGQKIPYKEKDFFEHGVLDAKTSAYWVGQYWRRWPSANVGLAVGEAAGFWVLDADVKEAVGDKPGENGFETLAVLEGLFGEPLPATLGQETPSGGRHWLFKWPGRAVKNSARSRLGPGLDTRSSGGYILAAPSIHPNGGRYAWSGPVETTPILPAPEWVVRLLMGEPEDLEWLRLRLDGREIPAFLAKRVGQPVPAAARARPTPKPETLSPYARAALDDEVKTVRQTGPGNQNNALNEAAFKLGGLVETGALPESLVHQHLMAAALSWAIDPRKGGWSHEHLTKIITGGIASGRKSPRDVPPPPERAPRAAPRRRRADAPTPVAVGVQIAAGRAVWSARQPLADTPAAAFLTANGVNAANVGPWFGFGEVEYLHAPDGGEPLCLGKFPALLAGMARWADQGQPEVRAVNVTYLDGAGRPASVHDPLTGELLPSRALIGAWHGAAVRLGKLAGDRLHLAAGVLGGLQARSVYPAIPTWIAGPPSAMAHLALPAAIRTVIVIGAGDAPEELRARVARSLGGADGRVTVRFADARRRASVAAGSGHG
;
A
#
# COMPACT_ATOMS: atom_id res chain seq x y z
N MET A 1 19.58 3.83 -37.90
CA MET A 1 19.02 2.68 -37.16
C MET A 1 19.20 2.97 -35.69
N THR A 2 18.17 3.45 -35.00
CA THR A 2 18.24 3.73 -33.56
C THR A 2 18.08 2.41 -32.81
N GLU A 3 19.12 2.00 -32.08
CA GLU A 3 19.06 0.88 -31.14
C GLU A 3 17.82 1.05 -30.26
N LYS A 4 17.00 0.00 -30.16
CA LYS A 4 15.86 -0.01 -29.26
C LYS A 4 16.41 -0.10 -27.83
N PRO A 5 16.24 0.93 -26.98
CA PRO A 5 16.66 0.84 -25.59
C PRO A 5 15.75 -0.16 -24.89
N GLY A 6 16.30 -1.22 -24.33
CA GLY A 6 15.51 -2.29 -23.73
C GLY A 6 16.19 -2.90 -22.51
N PRO A 7 17.31 -3.62 -22.65
CA PRO A 7 17.89 -4.38 -21.55
C PRO A 7 18.45 -3.49 -20.42
N GLU A 8 19.12 -2.39 -20.77
CA GLU A 8 19.76 -1.51 -19.79
C GLU A 8 18.77 -0.76 -18.89
N LEU A 9 17.59 -0.38 -19.40
CA LEU A 9 16.57 0.35 -18.65
C LEU A 9 15.87 -0.59 -17.67
N VAL A 10 15.63 -1.84 -18.07
CA VAL A 10 15.07 -2.88 -17.20
C VAL A 10 16.03 -3.19 -16.06
N ALA A 11 17.31 -3.38 -16.37
CA ALA A 11 18.34 -3.65 -15.37
C ALA A 11 18.49 -2.48 -14.39
N ALA A 12 18.53 -1.24 -14.89
CA ALA A 12 18.60 -0.04 -14.04
C ALA A 12 17.36 0.10 -13.15
N ALA A 13 16.15 -0.11 -13.69
CA ALA A 13 14.92 -0.07 -12.90
C ALA A 13 14.93 -1.12 -11.77
N ALA A 14 15.41 -2.34 -12.05
CA ALA A 14 15.53 -3.38 -11.05
C ALA A 14 16.58 -3.04 -9.97
N ASP A 15 17.73 -2.49 -10.37
CA ASP A 15 18.80 -2.07 -9.45
C ASP A 15 18.32 -0.95 -8.50
N TYR A 16 17.64 0.07 -9.03
CA TYR A 16 17.09 1.15 -8.19
C TYR A 16 16.02 0.65 -7.23
N ALA A 17 15.14 -0.25 -7.68
CA ALA A 17 14.13 -0.85 -6.83
C ALA A 17 14.76 -1.68 -5.69
N ALA A 18 15.83 -2.43 -5.98
CA ALA A 18 16.57 -3.21 -4.99
C ALA A 18 17.26 -2.34 -3.93
N ARG A 19 17.56 -1.08 -4.24
CA ARG A 19 18.07 -0.07 -3.30
C ARG A 19 16.98 0.58 -2.44
N GLY A 20 15.72 0.19 -2.63
CA GLY A 20 14.57 0.78 -1.96
C GLY A 20 14.10 2.09 -2.59
N TRP A 21 14.52 2.42 -3.82
CA TRP A 21 14.06 3.63 -4.50
C TRP A 21 12.77 3.32 -5.27
N PRO A 22 11.67 4.05 -5.06
CA PRO A 22 10.42 3.75 -5.76
C PRO A 22 10.54 4.10 -7.25
N VAL A 23 10.39 3.09 -8.10
CA VAL A 23 10.59 3.18 -9.55
C VAL A 23 9.26 3.08 -10.29
N PHE A 24 9.13 3.76 -11.42
CA PHE A 24 7.98 3.64 -12.31
C PHE A 24 8.31 3.90 -13.79
N PRO A 25 7.52 3.39 -14.74
CA PRO A 25 7.79 3.52 -16.16
C PRO A 25 7.31 4.86 -16.73
N CYS A 26 8.22 5.56 -17.42
CA CYS A 26 7.93 6.73 -18.25
C CYS A 26 7.91 6.37 -19.74
N VAL A 27 7.11 7.10 -20.51
CA VAL A 27 7.06 6.98 -21.97
C VAL A 27 8.46 7.13 -22.54
N ALA A 28 8.83 6.22 -23.44
CA ALA A 28 10.16 6.17 -24.04
C ALA A 28 10.53 7.52 -24.69
N GLY A 29 11.71 8.05 -24.37
CA GLY A 29 12.17 9.35 -24.87
C GLY A 29 11.36 10.54 -24.37
N GLN A 30 10.50 10.37 -23.37
CA GLN A 30 9.65 11.44 -22.82
C GLN A 30 9.83 11.53 -21.30
N LYS A 31 9.47 12.69 -20.74
CA LYS A 31 9.47 12.93 -19.28
C LYS A 31 8.09 12.71 -18.65
N ILE A 32 7.27 11.81 -19.21
CA ILE A 32 5.86 11.64 -18.83
C ILE A 32 5.66 10.19 -18.39
N PRO A 33 5.06 9.92 -17.20
CA PRO A 33 4.71 8.57 -16.79
C PRO A 33 3.79 7.91 -17.82
N TYR A 34 3.90 6.60 -18.02
CA TYR A 34 2.80 5.89 -18.67
C TYR A 34 1.50 6.07 -17.87
N LYS A 35 0.36 5.89 -18.54
CA LYS A 35 -0.94 5.76 -17.88
C LYS A 35 -1.74 4.69 -18.59
N GLU A 36 -2.18 3.68 -17.84
CA GLU A 36 -3.04 2.63 -18.33
C GLU A 36 -4.06 2.27 -17.27
N LYS A 37 -5.33 2.30 -17.67
CA LYS A 37 -6.46 2.01 -16.79
C LYS A 37 -6.32 0.62 -16.18
N ASP A 38 -6.67 0.50 -14.90
CA ASP A 38 -6.65 -0.72 -14.11
C ASP A 38 -5.25 -1.36 -13.91
N PHE A 39 -4.18 -0.70 -14.34
CA PHE A 39 -2.79 -1.21 -14.24
C PHE A 39 -1.80 -0.18 -13.66
N PHE A 40 -1.83 1.06 -14.18
CA PHE A 40 -0.92 2.14 -13.78
C PHE A 40 -1.59 3.49 -14.05
N GLU A 41 -2.47 3.93 -13.16
CA GLU A 41 -3.38 5.07 -13.39
C GLU A 41 -2.84 6.40 -12.83
N HIS A 42 -2.08 6.32 -11.74
CA HIS A 42 -1.71 7.46 -10.92
C HIS A 42 -0.27 7.94 -11.18
N GLY A 43 0.42 7.37 -12.17
CA GLY A 43 1.76 7.79 -12.57
C GLY A 43 2.77 7.62 -11.45
N VAL A 44 3.42 8.71 -11.03
CA VAL A 44 4.41 8.70 -9.94
C VAL A 44 3.90 8.08 -8.64
N LEU A 45 2.60 8.18 -8.35
CA LEU A 45 2.00 7.60 -7.13
C LEU A 45 1.90 6.06 -7.18
N ASP A 46 2.04 5.47 -8.36
CA ASP A 46 2.09 4.03 -8.55
C ASP A 46 3.54 3.50 -8.59
N ALA A 47 4.54 4.31 -8.20
CA ALA A 47 5.93 3.86 -8.11
C ALA A 47 6.12 2.76 -7.07
N LYS A 48 6.99 1.79 -7.38
CA LYS A 48 7.19 0.57 -6.58
C LYS A 48 8.67 0.28 -6.36
N THR A 49 8.98 -0.31 -5.22
CA THR A 49 10.30 -0.92 -4.93
C THR A 49 10.26 -2.45 -5.11
N SER A 50 9.07 -3.04 -5.20
CA SER A 50 8.90 -4.48 -5.38
C SER A 50 9.41 -4.96 -6.74
N ALA A 51 10.38 -5.87 -6.72
CA ALA A 51 10.93 -6.49 -7.93
C ALA A 51 9.85 -7.15 -8.81
N TYR A 52 8.79 -7.67 -8.19
CA TYR A 52 7.64 -8.22 -8.92
C TYR A 52 6.97 -7.14 -9.78
N TRP A 53 6.56 -6.03 -9.18
CA TRP A 53 5.83 -4.97 -9.88
C TRP A 53 6.70 -4.24 -10.89
N VAL A 54 7.96 -3.96 -10.55
CA VAL A 54 8.93 -3.39 -11.49
C VAL A 54 9.13 -4.34 -12.68
N GLY A 55 9.22 -5.65 -12.43
CA GLY A 55 9.21 -6.66 -13.48
C GLY A 55 7.95 -6.61 -14.36
N GLN A 56 6.75 -6.43 -13.79
CA GLN A 56 5.51 -6.30 -14.56
C GLN A 56 5.48 -5.04 -15.42
N TYR A 57 5.92 -3.90 -14.88
CA TYR A 57 5.96 -2.61 -15.59
C TYR A 57 6.81 -2.70 -16.85
N TRP A 58 8.02 -3.26 -16.75
CA TRP A 58 8.91 -3.38 -17.90
C TRP A 58 8.61 -4.58 -18.80
N ARG A 59 7.87 -5.61 -18.34
CA ARG A 59 7.25 -6.58 -19.26
C ARG A 59 6.18 -5.91 -20.12
N ARG A 60 5.41 -4.98 -19.54
CA ARG A 60 4.34 -4.24 -20.25
C ARG A 60 4.90 -3.18 -21.20
N TRP A 61 5.95 -2.46 -20.77
CA TRP A 61 6.62 -1.41 -21.55
C TRP A 61 8.15 -1.61 -21.57
N PRO A 62 8.67 -2.50 -22.42
CA PRO A 62 10.09 -2.88 -22.41
C PRO A 62 11.07 -1.74 -22.70
N SER A 63 10.63 -0.70 -23.39
CA SER A 63 11.45 0.47 -23.74
C SER A 63 11.17 1.69 -22.86
N ALA A 64 10.46 1.53 -21.74
CA ALA A 64 10.11 2.64 -20.86
C ALA A 64 11.36 3.27 -20.23
N ASN A 65 11.40 4.60 -20.24
CA ASN A 65 12.30 5.37 -19.39
C ASN A 65 12.05 5.03 -17.92
N VAL A 66 13.08 5.15 -17.09
CA VAL A 66 13.04 4.89 -15.65
C VAL A 66 12.74 6.19 -14.90
N GLY A 67 11.55 6.29 -14.32
CA GLY A 67 11.19 7.34 -13.38
C GLY A 67 11.49 6.91 -11.94
N LEU A 68 12.04 7.82 -11.12
CA LEU A 68 12.17 7.65 -9.68
C LEU A 68 11.25 8.62 -8.97
N ALA A 69 10.33 8.09 -8.15
CA ALA A 69 9.60 8.93 -7.21
C ALA A 69 10.56 9.36 -6.10
N VAL A 70 10.54 10.64 -5.76
CA VAL A 70 11.44 11.22 -4.76
C VAL A 70 10.63 11.70 -3.55
N GLY A 71 11.33 12.03 -2.47
CA GLY A 71 10.75 12.48 -1.21
C GLY A 71 10.90 11.46 -0.09
N GLU A 72 10.04 11.56 0.91
CA GLU A 72 10.10 10.79 2.15
C GLU A 72 10.19 9.28 1.92
N ALA A 73 9.33 8.73 1.06
CA ALA A 73 9.28 7.30 0.76
C ALA A 73 10.56 6.77 0.09
N ALA A 74 11.28 7.63 -0.64
CA ALA A 74 12.56 7.29 -1.26
C ALA A 74 13.75 7.51 -0.31
N GLY A 75 13.54 8.25 0.79
CA GLY A 75 14.59 8.66 1.72
C GLY A 75 15.50 9.79 1.21
N PHE A 76 15.17 10.42 0.08
CA PHE A 76 15.92 11.54 -0.48
C PHE A 76 15.05 12.49 -1.31
N TRP A 77 15.49 13.74 -1.43
CA TRP A 77 14.92 14.76 -2.32
C TRP A 77 15.99 15.25 -3.29
N VAL A 78 15.60 16.00 -4.33
CA VAL A 78 16.51 16.43 -5.40
C VAL A 78 16.53 17.95 -5.51
N LEU A 79 17.74 18.50 -5.57
CA LEU A 79 18.01 19.84 -6.07
C LEU A 79 18.31 19.75 -7.57
N ASP A 80 17.60 20.54 -8.36
CA ASP A 80 17.67 20.55 -9.83
C ASP A 80 18.18 21.91 -10.28
N ALA A 81 19.38 21.97 -10.87
CA ALA A 81 19.90 23.17 -11.52
C ALA A 81 19.71 23.06 -13.03
N ASP A 82 18.87 23.93 -13.56
CA ASP A 82 18.62 24.06 -14.99
C ASP A 82 19.41 25.22 -15.58
N VAL A 83 19.82 25.07 -16.84
CA VAL A 83 20.27 26.17 -17.71
C VAL A 83 19.20 26.41 -18.76
N LYS A 84 18.64 27.61 -18.79
CA LYS A 84 17.61 28.04 -19.73
C LYS A 84 18.10 29.27 -20.46
N GLU A 85 18.22 29.16 -21.78
CA GLU A 85 18.52 30.28 -22.65
C GLU A 85 17.40 31.33 -22.61
N ALA A 86 17.75 32.58 -22.92
CA ALA A 86 16.76 33.65 -23.07
C ALA A 86 15.79 33.33 -24.22
N VAL A 87 14.50 33.57 -23.99
CA VAL A 87 13.45 33.34 -25.00
C VAL A 87 12.55 34.56 -25.09
N GLY A 88 12.69 35.32 -26.20
CA GLY A 88 12.03 36.61 -26.36
C GLY A 88 12.49 37.59 -25.28
N ASP A 89 11.55 38.27 -24.63
CA ASP A 89 11.84 39.23 -23.55
C ASP A 89 12.13 38.57 -22.19
N LYS A 90 12.07 37.23 -22.10
CA LYS A 90 12.38 36.53 -20.86
C LYS A 90 13.89 36.33 -20.74
N PRO A 91 14.53 36.83 -19.66
CA PRO A 91 15.94 36.59 -19.43
C PRO A 91 16.19 35.09 -19.23
N GLY A 92 17.37 34.64 -19.65
CA GLY A 92 17.83 33.29 -19.35
C GLY A 92 18.00 33.07 -17.85
N GLU A 93 17.96 31.82 -17.43
CA GLU A 93 18.18 31.41 -16.05
C GLU A 93 19.32 30.38 -16.00
N ASN A 94 20.35 30.64 -15.20
CA ASN A 94 21.45 29.70 -14.96
C ASN A 94 21.48 29.28 -13.49
N GLY A 95 20.99 28.08 -13.20
CA GLY A 95 20.96 27.54 -11.85
C GLY A 95 22.34 27.42 -11.20
N PHE A 96 23.40 27.18 -11.99
CA PHE A 96 24.76 27.06 -11.47
C PHE A 96 25.32 28.40 -11.00
N GLU A 97 25.02 29.50 -11.70
CA GLU A 97 25.39 30.85 -11.27
C GLU A 97 24.66 31.24 -9.98
N THR A 98 23.34 30.98 -9.92
CA THR A 98 22.56 31.18 -8.70
C THR A 98 23.12 30.36 -7.54
N LEU A 99 23.49 29.10 -7.77
CA LEU A 99 24.07 28.24 -6.75
C LEU A 99 25.43 28.77 -6.26
N ALA A 100 26.32 29.18 -7.17
CA ALA A 100 27.63 29.73 -6.81
C ALA A 100 27.51 30.99 -5.94
N VAL A 101 26.52 31.85 -6.23
CA VAL A 101 26.21 33.03 -5.39
C VAL A 101 25.78 32.59 -3.99
N LEU A 102 24.90 31.59 -3.85
CA LEU A 102 24.45 31.10 -2.54
C LEU A 102 25.60 30.45 -1.76
N GLU A 103 26.41 29.61 -2.40
CA GLU A 103 27.58 28.98 -1.78
C GLU A 103 28.57 30.04 -1.27
N GLY A 104 28.81 31.11 -2.05
CA GLY A 104 29.62 32.24 -1.64
C GLY A 104 29.03 33.05 -0.47
N LEU A 105 27.71 33.27 -0.47
CA LEU A 105 27.01 33.99 0.60
C LEU A 105 27.09 33.26 1.95
N PHE A 106 26.90 31.93 1.94
CA PHE A 106 26.92 31.12 3.16
C PHE A 106 28.32 30.60 3.53
N GLY A 107 29.27 30.64 2.58
CA GLY A 107 30.64 30.16 2.75
C GLY A 107 30.76 28.64 2.82
N GLU A 108 29.79 27.92 2.24
CA GLU A 108 29.68 26.46 2.33
C GLU A 108 29.18 25.88 1.00
N PRO A 109 30.02 25.11 0.27
CA PRO A 109 29.62 24.47 -0.98
C PRO A 109 28.71 23.27 -0.74
N LEU A 110 27.99 22.83 -1.78
CA LEU A 110 27.28 21.55 -1.73
C LEU A 110 28.27 20.39 -1.54
N PRO A 111 27.95 19.39 -0.71
CA PRO A 111 28.80 18.22 -0.57
C PRO A 111 28.77 17.38 -1.85
N ALA A 112 29.83 16.60 -2.08
CA ALA A 112 29.92 15.63 -3.19
C ALA A 112 28.97 14.43 -2.97
N THR A 113 27.67 14.70 -3.08
CA THR A 113 26.59 13.71 -3.00
C THR A 113 26.32 13.08 -4.37
N LEU A 114 25.65 11.92 -4.38
CA LEU A 114 25.16 11.32 -5.62
C LEU A 114 24.30 12.32 -6.41
N GLY A 115 24.57 12.44 -7.70
CA GLY A 115 23.84 13.29 -8.61
C GLY A 115 23.88 12.74 -10.03
N GLN A 116 23.12 13.35 -10.94
CA GLN A 116 23.15 13.01 -12.36
C GLN A 116 23.17 14.25 -13.24
N GLU A 117 23.85 14.12 -14.38
CA GLU A 117 23.85 15.13 -15.43
C GLU A 117 22.59 14.98 -16.29
N THR A 118 21.98 16.10 -16.63
CA THR A 118 20.79 16.13 -17.50
C THR A 118 21.22 16.46 -18.94
N PRO A 119 20.60 15.83 -19.96
CA PRO A 119 20.94 16.12 -21.35
C PRO A 119 20.63 17.54 -21.84
N SER A 120 19.94 18.35 -21.03
CA SER A 120 19.70 19.77 -21.29
C SER A 120 20.81 20.68 -20.74
N GLY A 121 21.90 20.11 -20.20
CA GLY A 121 23.01 20.87 -19.63
C GLY A 121 22.84 21.26 -18.16
N GLY A 122 21.80 20.72 -17.50
CA GLY A 122 21.56 20.89 -16.07
C GLY A 122 22.09 19.73 -15.24
N ARG A 123 21.90 19.80 -13.92
CA ARG A 123 22.34 18.76 -12.98
C ARG A 123 21.37 18.55 -11.83
N HIS A 124 21.20 17.29 -11.44
CA HIS A 124 20.49 16.91 -10.22
C HIS A 124 21.50 16.53 -9.11
N TRP A 125 21.24 16.99 -7.88
CA TRP A 125 21.88 16.48 -6.66
C TRP A 125 20.82 15.84 -5.77
N LEU A 126 21.08 14.60 -5.34
CA LEU A 126 20.21 13.89 -4.40
C LEU A 126 20.70 14.15 -2.98
N PHE A 127 19.80 14.53 -2.09
CA PHE A 127 20.10 14.77 -0.68
C PHE A 127 19.20 13.94 0.22
N LYS A 128 19.74 13.46 1.35
CA LYS A 128 18.98 12.68 2.33
C LYS A 128 17.72 13.44 2.78
N TRP A 129 16.65 12.69 3.02
CA TRP A 129 15.42 13.24 3.58
C TRP A 129 15.71 13.87 4.96
N PRO A 130 15.39 15.15 5.18
CA PRO A 130 15.77 15.86 6.40
C PRO A 130 14.84 15.56 7.60
N GLY A 131 13.98 14.54 7.50
CA GLY A 131 12.99 14.18 8.54
C GLY A 131 11.80 15.15 8.65
N ARG A 132 11.68 16.11 7.71
CA ARG A 132 10.59 17.10 7.62
C ARG A 132 10.28 17.41 6.17
N ALA A 133 9.04 17.84 5.91
CA ALA A 133 8.52 18.01 4.55
C ALA A 133 9.26 19.10 3.76
N VAL A 134 10.07 18.70 2.78
CA VAL A 134 10.60 19.60 1.75
C VAL A 134 9.51 19.83 0.71
N LYS A 135 9.18 21.09 0.39
CA LYS A 135 8.16 21.40 -0.63
C LYS A 135 8.76 21.27 -2.04
N ASN A 136 7.97 20.78 -2.99
CA ASN A 136 8.29 20.89 -4.42
C ASN A 136 8.36 22.37 -4.81
N SER A 137 9.41 22.77 -5.52
CA SER A 137 9.57 24.10 -6.09
C SER A 137 9.75 23.95 -7.58
N ALA A 138 8.90 24.63 -8.35
CA ALA A 138 9.01 24.75 -9.81
C ALA A 138 9.17 26.22 -10.24
N ARG A 139 9.77 27.05 -9.36
CA ARG A 139 10.07 28.48 -9.52
C ARG A 139 10.55 29.10 -8.20
N SER A 140 11.87 29.19 -8.02
CA SER A 140 12.53 30.32 -7.33
C SER A 140 12.59 30.40 -5.80
N ARG A 141 12.42 29.31 -5.04
CA ARG A 141 12.70 29.37 -3.59
C ARG A 141 14.18 29.57 -3.27
N LEU A 142 15.04 28.93 -4.06
CA LEU A 142 16.49 29.07 -3.97
C LEU A 142 17.01 30.13 -4.96
N GLY A 143 16.19 30.57 -5.91
CA GLY A 143 16.53 31.58 -6.90
C GLY A 143 16.33 31.08 -8.34
N PRO A 144 16.62 31.91 -9.35
CA PRO A 144 16.46 31.57 -10.75
C PRO A 144 17.24 30.30 -11.15
N GLY A 145 16.65 29.44 -11.98
CA GLY A 145 17.29 28.21 -12.45
C GLY A 145 17.49 27.09 -11.41
N LEU A 146 17.07 27.28 -10.15
CA LEU A 146 17.11 26.25 -9.10
C LEU A 146 15.71 25.80 -8.69
N ASP A 147 15.43 24.51 -8.91
CA ASP A 147 14.18 23.85 -8.59
C ASP A 147 14.39 22.67 -7.63
N THR A 148 13.31 22.19 -7.00
CA THR A 148 13.38 21.04 -6.10
C THR A 148 12.32 19.99 -6.43
N ARG A 149 12.71 18.73 -6.39
CA ARG A 149 11.81 17.58 -6.46
C ARG A 149 11.78 16.86 -5.10
N SER A 150 10.59 16.69 -4.57
CA SER A 150 10.28 16.12 -3.26
C SER A 150 8.99 15.27 -3.36
N SER A 151 8.43 14.84 -2.22
CA SER A 151 7.26 13.97 -2.13
C SER A 151 6.15 14.35 -3.12
N GLY A 152 5.69 13.38 -3.91
CA GLY A 152 4.73 13.58 -5.01
C GLY A 152 5.34 14.06 -6.33
N GLY A 153 6.64 14.34 -6.35
CA GLY A 153 7.44 14.62 -7.54
C GLY A 153 8.32 13.44 -7.94
N TYR A 154 8.99 13.57 -9.08
CA TYR A 154 9.89 12.55 -9.61
C TYR A 154 11.00 13.16 -10.45
N ILE A 155 12.01 12.34 -10.74
CA ILE A 155 13.02 12.57 -11.76
C ILE A 155 13.04 11.41 -12.76
N LEU A 156 13.52 11.66 -13.98
CA LEU A 156 14.00 10.56 -14.83
C LEU A 156 15.40 10.17 -14.35
N ALA A 157 15.67 8.89 -14.17
CA ALA A 157 16.98 8.39 -13.78
C ALA A 157 17.77 7.87 -14.98
N ALA A 158 19.10 7.96 -14.92
CA ALA A 158 19.97 7.25 -15.86
C ALA A 158 19.60 5.76 -15.96
N PRO A 159 19.75 5.10 -17.12
CA PRO A 159 20.22 5.62 -18.40
C PRO A 159 19.06 6.08 -19.31
N SER A 160 17.99 6.67 -18.77
CA SER A 160 16.82 7.13 -19.53
C SER A 160 17.19 8.15 -20.63
N ILE A 161 16.33 8.25 -21.64
CA ILE A 161 16.47 9.16 -22.77
C ILE A 161 15.61 10.41 -22.58
N HIS A 162 16.23 11.57 -22.68
CA HIS A 162 15.56 12.87 -22.65
C HIS A 162 14.81 13.15 -23.96
N PRO A 163 13.75 13.99 -23.98
CA PRO A 163 13.05 14.39 -25.22
C PRO A 163 13.92 14.96 -26.34
N ASN A 164 15.12 15.44 -26.04
CA ASN A 164 16.09 15.93 -27.03
C ASN A 164 16.98 14.81 -27.61
N GLY A 165 16.75 13.55 -27.23
CA GLY A 165 17.53 12.39 -27.66
C GLY A 165 18.79 12.10 -26.85
N GLY A 166 19.24 13.01 -25.97
CA GLY A 166 20.38 12.77 -25.10
C GLY A 166 20.04 11.86 -23.92
N ARG A 167 21.05 11.29 -23.27
CA ARG A 167 20.89 10.27 -22.22
C ARG A 167 21.30 10.80 -20.85
N TYR A 168 20.47 10.57 -19.83
CA TYR A 168 20.83 10.89 -18.44
C TYR A 168 21.99 10.00 -17.97
N ALA A 169 22.92 10.56 -17.21
CA ALA A 169 24.08 9.84 -16.68
C ALA A 169 24.34 10.21 -15.22
N TRP A 170 24.57 9.20 -14.36
CA TRP A 170 25.02 9.47 -12.99
C TRP A 170 26.41 10.13 -13.02
N SER A 171 26.62 11.11 -12.14
CA SER A 171 27.90 11.82 -11.96
C SER A 171 28.98 10.99 -11.24
N GLY A 172 28.64 9.78 -10.79
CA GLY A 172 29.54 8.79 -10.19
C GLY A 172 28.89 7.40 -10.15
N PRO A 173 29.62 6.35 -9.75
CA PRO A 173 29.06 5.00 -9.64
C PRO A 173 27.93 4.98 -8.62
N VAL A 174 26.72 4.64 -9.05
CA VAL A 174 25.52 4.71 -8.23
C VAL A 174 25.58 3.72 -7.06
N GLU A 175 26.31 2.61 -7.21
CA GLU A 175 26.58 1.56 -6.21
C GLU A 175 27.36 2.09 -5.00
N THR A 176 28.31 2.99 -5.21
CA THR A 176 29.29 3.37 -4.18
C THR A 176 29.22 4.83 -3.78
N THR A 177 28.58 5.68 -4.58
CA THR A 177 28.48 7.12 -4.30
C THR A 177 27.34 7.36 -3.30
N PRO A 178 27.62 7.92 -2.10
CA PRO A 178 26.60 8.10 -1.07
C PRO A 178 25.65 9.27 -1.39
N ILE A 179 24.39 9.13 -0.96
CA ILE A 179 23.48 10.28 -0.81
C ILE A 179 23.76 10.92 0.54
N LEU A 180 24.19 12.18 0.54
CA LEU A 180 24.57 12.94 1.74
C LEU A 180 23.45 13.91 2.18
N PRO A 181 23.44 14.37 3.45
CA PRO A 181 22.57 15.47 3.86
C PRO A 181 22.87 16.75 3.09
N ALA A 182 21.85 17.57 2.84
CA ALA A 182 22.06 18.91 2.31
C ALA A 182 22.63 19.85 3.39
N PRO A 183 23.41 20.87 3.00
CA PRO A 183 23.81 21.94 3.92
C PRO A 183 22.60 22.57 4.62
N GLU A 184 22.80 23.02 5.86
CA GLU A 184 21.72 23.59 6.67
C GLU A 184 21.07 24.80 5.99
N TRP A 185 21.88 25.64 5.33
CA TRP A 185 21.41 26.82 4.61
C TRP A 185 20.41 26.46 3.51
N VAL A 186 20.63 25.37 2.77
CA VAL A 186 19.72 24.90 1.72
C VAL A 186 18.37 24.51 2.32
N VAL A 187 18.41 23.72 3.39
CA VAL A 187 17.19 23.22 4.05
C VAL A 187 16.38 24.39 4.63
N ARG A 188 17.03 25.32 5.34
CA ARG A 188 16.35 26.48 5.94
C ARG A 188 15.76 27.43 4.88
N LEU A 189 16.47 27.65 3.77
CA LEU A 189 15.91 28.38 2.63
C LEU A 189 14.71 27.67 2.02
N LEU A 190 14.64 26.35 2.02
CA LEU A 190 13.47 25.66 1.47
C LEU A 190 12.27 25.71 2.40
N MET A 191 12.46 25.54 3.71
CA MET A 191 11.41 25.52 4.71
C MET A 191 10.77 26.89 4.90
N GLY A 192 11.58 27.91 5.24
CA GLY A 192 11.12 29.28 5.46
C GLY A 192 10.19 29.43 6.67
N GLU A 193 10.36 28.60 7.70
CA GLU A 193 9.66 28.77 8.98
C GLU A 193 10.18 30.03 9.71
N PRO A 194 9.44 30.58 10.69
CA PRO A 194 9.86 31.76 11.45
C PRO A 194 11.30 31.71 11.98
N GLU A 195 11.68 30.58 12.58
CA GLU A 195 13.03 30.35 13.11
C GLU A 195 14.09 30.27 12.00
N ASP A 196 13.72 29.74 10.82
CA ASP A 196 14.61 29.68 9.67
C ASP A 196 14.84 31.07 9.08
N LEU A 197 13.79 31.88 8.97
CA LEU A 197 13.91 33.27 8.50
C LEU A 197 14.75 34.12 9.45
N GLU A 198 14.60 33.91 10.76
CA GLU A 198 15.41 34.59 11.76
C GLU A 198 16.88 34.16 11.70
N TRP A 199 17.13 32.86 11.60
CA TRP A 199 18.48 32.33 11.40
C TRP A 199 19.11 32.91 10.13
N LEU A 200 18.36 33.01 9.03
CA LEU A 200 18.83 33.58 7.77
C LEU A 200 19.15 35.07 7.90
N ARG A 201 18.34 35.85 8.64
CA ARG A 201 18.64 37.27 8.94
C ARG A 201 19.97 37.43 9.65
N LEU A 202 20.15 36.69 10.75
CA LEU A 202 21.37 36.76 11.55
C LEU A 202 22.59 36.31 10.75
N ARG A 203 22.45 35.26 9.92
CA ARG A 203 23.55 34.73 9.14
C ARG A 203 23.98 35.66 7.99
N LEU A 204 23.04 36.40 7.43
CA LEU A 204 23.24 37.30 6.29
C LEU A 204 23.38 38.77 6.69
N ASP A 205 23.42 39.08 7.99
CA ASP A 205 23.50 40.45 8.48
C ASP A 205 24.76 41.18 7.97
N GLY A 206 24.58 42.43 7.56
CA GLY A 206 25.63 43.25 6.95
C GLY A 206 26.15 42.78 5.58
N ARG A 207 25.58 41.72 4.98
CA ARG A 207 25.98 41.23 3.65
C ARG A 207 25.09 41.81 2.56
N GLU A 208 25.67 42.05 1.40
CA GLU A 208 24.90 42.31 0.18
C GLU A 208 24.24 41.01 -0.28
N ILE A 209 22.90 41.00 -0.37
CA ILE A 209 22.13 39.81 -0.74
C ILE A 209 21.32 40.03 -2.02
N PRO A 210 21.18 39.01 -2.89
CA PRO A 210 20.38 39.11 -4.10
C PRO A 210 18.92 39.45 -3.83
N ALA A 211 18.29 40.15 -4.78
CA ALA A 211 16.90 40.62 -4.66
C ALA A 211 15.89 39.49 -4.35
N PHE A 212 16.10 38.29 -4.93
CA PHE A 212 15.22 37.14 -4.68
C PHE A 212 15.28 36.66 -3.22
N LEU A 213 16.43 36.82 -2.55
CA LEU A 213 16.65 36.45 -1.17
C LEU A 213 16.17 37.55 -0.21
N ALA A 214 16.45 38.81 -0.55
CA ALA A 214 16.02 39.98 0.22
C ALA A 214 14.50 40.03 0.44
N LYS A 215 13.71 39.73 -0.62
CA LYS A 215 12.25 39.65 -0.54
C LYS A 215 11.75 38.65 0.51
N ARG A 216 12.55 37.62 0.80
CA ARG A 216 12.18 36.52 1.69
C ARG A 216 12.59 36.79 3.13
N VAL A 217 13.81 37.29 3.31
CA VAL A 217 14.39 37.67 4.59
C VAL A 217 13.72 38.94 5.15
N GLY A 218 13.13 39.80 4.30
CA GLY A 218 12.47 41.04 4.71
C GLY A 218 11.02 40.92 5.22
N GLN A 219 10.38 39.75 5.23
CA GLN A 219 8.96 39.61 5.66
C GLN A 219 8.83 39.55 7.19
N PRO A 220 8.01 40.40 7.84
CA PRO A 220 7.86 40.38 9.30
C PRO A 220 7.33 39.03 9.80
N VAL A 221 7.97 38.48 10.82
CA VAL A 221 7.53 37.24 11.48
C VAL A 221 6.25 37.53 12.26
N PRO A 222 5.11 36.88 11.97
CA PRO A 222 3.88 37.13 12.70
C PRO A 222 4.03 36.75 14.19
N ALA A 223 3.68 37.68 15.08
CA ALA A 223 3.79 37.54 16.54
C ALA A 223 2.98 36.38 17.15
N ALA A 224 2.16 35.69 16.37
CA ALA A 224 1.34 34.54 16.80
C ALA A 224 2.11 33.20 16.87
N ALA A 225 3.38 33.15 16.48
CA ALA A 225 4.19 31.92 16.47
C ALA A 225 4.73 31.49 17.85
N ARG A 226 4.04 31.79 18.96
CA ARG A 226 4.31 31.15 20.26
C ARG A 226 3.51 29.86 20.33
N ALA A 227 4.17 28.75 20.02
CA ALA A 227 3.61 27.40 19.90
C ALA A 227 2.77 26.99 21.13
N ARG A 228 1.46 26.80 20.94
CA ARG A 228 0.72 25.81 21.72
C ARG A 228 0.99 24.43 21.11
N PRO A 229 1.25 23.39 21.92
CA PRO A 229 1.47 22.06 21.40
C PRO A 229 0.22 21.58 20.65
N THR A 230 0.36 21.28 19.36
CA THR A 230 -0.72 20.68 18.58
C THR A 230 -0.83 19.19 18.96
N PRO A 231 -2.04 18.69 19.28
CA PRO A 231 -2.23 17.30 19.67
C PRO A 231 -1.96 16.39 18.47
N LYS A 232 -1.22 15.31 18.69
CA LYS A 232 -1.05 14.25 17.68
C LYS A 232 -2.42 13.58 17.39
N PRO A 233 -2.64 13.00 16.18
CA PRO A 233 -3.91 12.37 15.81
C PRO A 233 -4.44 11.31 16.81
N GLU A 234 -3.55 10.63 17.51
CA GLU A 234 -3.82 9.65 18.57
C GLU A 234 -4.28 10.26 19.91
N THR A 235 -4.04 11.55 20.11
CA THR A 235 -4.35 12.31 21.34
C THR A 235 -5.54 13.26 21.19
N LEU A 236 -6.20 13.28 20.02
CA LEU A 236 -7.37 14.13 19.79
C LEU A 236 -8.49 13.84 20.79
N SER A 237 -9.14 14.90 21.28
CA SER A 237 -10.34 14.76 22.10
C SER A 237 -11.45 14.09 21.29
N PRO A 238 -12.37 13.34 21.93
CA PRO A 238 -13.52 12.76 21.24
C PRO A 238 -14.36 13.80 20.49
N TYR A 239 -14.44 15.02 21.02
CA TYR A 239 -15.13 16.14 20.39
C TYR A 239 -14.41 16.61 19.11
N ALA A 240 -13.10 16.85 19.17
CA ALA A 240 -12.32 17.29 18.01
C ALA A 240 -12.35 16.25 16.89
N ARG A 241 -12.30 14.95 17.25
CA ARG A 241 -12.43 13.87 16.28
C ARG A 241 -13.84 13.81 15.68
N ALA A 242 -14.89 13.91 16.49
CA ALA A 242 -16.27 13.93 15.97
C ALA A 242 -16.53 15.13 15.04
N ALA A 243 -16.07 16.33 15.42
CA ALA A 243 -16.19 17.53 14.60
C ALA A 243 -15.47 17.38 13.25
N LEU A 244 -14.27 16.79 13.24
CA LEU A 244 -13.56 16.48 11.99
C LEU A 244 -14.33 15.46 11.15
N ASP A 245 -14.77 14.36 11.75
CA ASP A 245 -15.46 13.28 11.04
C ASP A 245 -16.80 13.74 10.43
N ASP A 246 -17.56 14.58 11.14
CA ASP A 246 -18.85 15.11 10.68
C ASP A 246 -18.71 16.06 9.50
N GLU A 247 -17.73 16.98 9.54
CA GLU A 247 -17.47 17.89 8.43
C GLU A 247 -16.92 17.15 7.20
N VAL A 248 -16.05 16.15 7.40
CA VAL A 248 -15.52 15.28 6.33
C VAL A 248 -16.63 14.47 5.67
N LYS A 249 -17.56 13.94 6.46
CA LYS A 249 -18.75 13.23 5.97
C LYS A 249 -19.64 14.17 5.15
N THR A 250 -19.87 15.39 5.64
CA THR A 250 -20.67 16.41 4.96
C THR A 250 -20.06 16.78 3.61
N VAL A 251 -18.75 17.04 3.55
CA VAL A 251 -18.03 17.30 2.29
C VAL A 251 -18.21 16.11 1.34
N ARG A 252 -17.93 14.88 1.79
CA ARG A 252 -18.02 13.67 0.96
C ARG A 252 -19.42 13.42 0.37
N GLN A 253 -20.48 13.74 1.12
CA GLN A 253 -21.87 13.51 0.71
C GLN A 253 -22.45 14.66 -0.14
N THR A 254 -21.74 15.78 -0.28
CA THR A 254 -22.23 16.95 -1.01
C THR A 254 -22.31 16.68 -2.51
N GLY A 255 -23.52 16.83 -3.07
CA GLY A 255 -23.79 16.65 -4.50
C GLY A 255 -23.25 17.79 -5.38
N PRO A 256 -23.17 17.56 -6.72
CA PRO A 256 -22.68 18.55 -7.67
C PRO A 256 -23.42 19.90 -7.56
N GLY A 257 -22.68 21.01 -7.66
CA GLY A 257 -23.23 22.37 -7.62
C GLY A 257 -23.00 23.13 -6.31
N ASN A 258 -22.91 22.45 -5.16
CA ASN A 258 -22.62 23.09 -3.87
C ASN A 258 -21.29 22.67 -3.22
N GLN A 259 -20.49 21.87 -3.94
CA GLN A 259 -19.24 21.26 -3.47
C GLN A 259 -18.20 22.29 -2.98
N ASN A 260 -17.95 23.34 -3.76
CA ASN A 260 -17.01 24.41 -3.37
C ASN A 260 -17.41 25.07 -2.04
N ASN A 261 -18.69 25.44 -1.91
CA ASN A 261 -19.21 26.08 -0.71
C ASN A 261 -19.12 25.15 0.51
N ALA A 262 -19.51 23.88 0.36
CA ALA A 262 -19.45 22.90 1.43
C ALA A 262 -18.01 22.65 1.90
N LEU A 263 -17.04 22.57 0.98
CA LEU A 263 -15.62 22.43 1.32
C LEU A 263 -15.06 23.67 2.00
N ASN A 264 -15.41 24.86 1.52
CA ASN A 264 -15.00 26.11 2.14
C ASN A 264 -15.61 26.28 3.54
N GLU A 265 -16.88 25.92 3.72
CA GLU A 265 -17.58 26.00 5.01
C GLU A 265 -17.02 24.99 6.03
N ALA A 266 -16.75 23.76 5.60
CA ALA A 266 -16.08 22.75 6.42
C ALA A 266 -14.67 23.20 6.83
N ALA A 267 -13.89 23.73 5.87
CA ALA A 267 -12.57 24.30 6.14
C ALA A 267 -12.63 25.49 7.10
N PHE A 268 -13.65 26.35 6.99
CA PHE A 268 -13.89 27.46 7.90
C PHE A 268 -14.21 26.99 9.32
N LYS A 269 -15.17 26.07 9.49
CA LYS A 269 -15.55 25.55 10.82
C LYS A 269 -14.39 24.85 11.52
N LEU A 270 -13.63 24.04 10.78
CA LEU A 270 -12.46 23.34 11.31
C LEU A 270 -11.28 24.31 11.56
N GLY A 271 -11.17 25.39 10.80
CA GLY A 271 -10.19 26.46 11.01
C GLY A 271 -10.29 27.11 12.40
N GLY A 272 -11.52 27.25 12.93
CA GLY A 272 -11.72 27.75 14.30
C GLY A 272 -11.21 26.80 15.40
N LEU A 273 -11.17 25.48 15.13
CA LEU A 273 -10.59 24.47 16.03
C LEU A 273 -9.06 24.32 15.84
N VAL A 274 -8.55 24.69 14.66
CA VAL A 274 -7.10 24.79 14.42
C VAL A 274 -6.52 25.94 15.24
N GLU A 275 -7.21 27.08 15.31
CA GLU A 275 -6.79 28.24 16.09
C GLU A 275 -6.70 27.95 17.59
N THR A 276 -7.67 27.22 18.13
CA THR A 276 -7.66 26.85 19.56
C THR A 276 -6.64 25.75 19.88
N GLY A 277 -6.00 25.16 18.87
CA GLY A 277 -5.07 24.04 18.99
C GLY A 277 -5.76 22.68 19.19
N ALA A 278 -7.08 22.61 19.02
CA ALA A 278 -7.83 21.36 19.17
C ALA A 278 -7.65 20.40 17.98
N LEU A 279 -7.30 20.92 16.79
CA LEU A 279 -7.02 20.14 15.58
C LEU A 279 -5.71 20.57 14.90
N PRO A 280 -4.90 19.63 14.41
CA PRO A 280 -3.79 19.94 13.52
C PRO A 280 -4.29 20.40 12.14
N GLU A 281 -3.74 21.49 11.61
CA GLU A 281 -4.04 21.99 10.27
C GLU A 281 -3.78 20.93 9.19
N SER A 282 -2.67 20.20 9.30
CA SER A 282 -2.29 19.12 8.37
C SER A 282 -3.36 18.03 8.29
N LEU A 283 -3.95 17.68 9.44
CA LEU A 283 -5.00 16.68 9.53
C LEU A 283 -6.30 17.17 8.88
N VAL A 284 -6.69 18.43 9.14
CA VAL A 284 -7.85 19.06 8.47
C VAL A 284 -7.64 19.07 6.97
N HIS A 285 -6.45 19.48 6.51
CA HIS A 285 -6.13 19.55 5.08
C HIS A 285 -6.18 18.17 4.42
N GLN A 286 -5.56 17.16 5.03
CA GLN A 286 -5.55 15.79 4.51
C GLN A 286 -6.96 15.21 4.39
N HIS A 287 -7.78 15.36 5.43
CA HIS A 287 -9.11 14.75 5.47
C HIS A 287 -10.11 15.46 4.56
N LEU A 288 -10.11 16.79 4.50
CA LEU A 288 -10.96 17.55 3.59
C LEU A 288 -10.54 17.33 2.12
N MET A 289 -9.24 17.26 1.84
CA MET A 289 -8.73 16.95 0.50
C MET A 289 -9.17 15.54 0.05
N ALA A 290 -9.03 14.54 0.93
CA ALA A 290 -9.47 13.17 0.62
C ALA A 290 -11.00 13.08 0.43
N ALA A 291 -11.78 13.87 1.15
CA ALA A 291 -13.24 13.94 0.95
C ALA A 291 -13.60 14.61 -0.38
N ALA A 292 -12.99 15.75 -0.70
CA ALA A 292 -13.27 16.49 -1.93
C ALA A 292 -12.81 15.74 -3.19
N LEU A 293 -11.68 15.03 -3.14
CA LEU A 293 -11.22 14.19 -4.24
C LEU A 293 -12.10 12.95 -4.50
N SER A 294 -12.97 12.59 -3.56
CA SER A 294 -13.93 11.49 -3.73
C SER A 294 -15.21 11.90 -4.46
N TRP A 295 -15.38 13.19 -4.78
CA TRP A 295 -16.51 13.65 -5.57
C TRP A 295 -16.50 13.09 -6.99
N ALA A 296 -17.69 12.77 -7.49
CA ALA A 296 -17.87 12.34 -8.87
C ALA A 296 -17.35 13.41 -9.84
N ILE A 297 -16.67 12.95 -10.89
CA ILE A 297 -16.11 13.79 -11.95
C ILE A 297 -17.26 14.36 -12.78
N ASP A 298 -17.33 15.69 -12.93
CA ASP A 298 -18.25 16.33 -13.86
C ASP A 298 -17.78 16.07 -15.29
N PRO A 299 -18.55 15.37 -16.14
CA PRO A 299 -18.14 15.04 -17.50
C PRO A 299 -17.89 16.26 -18.40
N ARG A 300 -18.44 17.44 -18.05
CA ARG A 300 -18.34 18.68 -18.84
C ARG A 300 -17.22 19.60 -18.37
N LYS A 301 -16.90 19.57 -17.07
CA LYS A 301 -15.92 20.47 -16.44
C LYS A 301 -14.64 19.77 -15.98
N GLY A 302 -14.60 18.44 -16.06
CA GLY A 302 -13.51 17.63 -15.54
C GLY A 302 -13.58 17.46 -14.02
N GLY A 303 -12.56 16.78 -13.47
CA GLY A 303 -12.43 16.58 -12.03
C GLY A 303 -11.89 17.83 -11.32
N TRP A 304 -12.07 17.89 -10.01
CA TRP A 304 -11.49 18.94 -9.18
C TRP A 304 -9.96 18.79 -9.13
N SER A 305 -9.22 19.84 -9.52
CA SER A 305 -7.77 19.81 -9.43
C SER A 305 -7.31 19.98 -7.98
N HIS A 306 -6.24 19.27 -7.61
CA HIS A 306 -5.65 19.37 -6.27
C HIS A 306 -5.27 20.82 -5.92
N GLU A 307 -4.78 21.60 -6.90
CA GLU A 307 -4.42 23.00 -6.71
C GLU A 307 -5.65 23.88 -6.37
N HIS A 308 -6.78 23.65 -7.05
CA HIS A 308 -8.01 24.40 -6.79
C HIS A 308 -8.60 24.04 -5.42
N LEU A 309 -8.67 22.74 -5.09
CA LEU A 309 -9.12 22.29 -3.78
C LEU A 309 -8.23 22.80 -2.64
N THR A 310 -6.92 22.83 -2.85
CA THR A 310 -5.95 23.37 -1.89
C THR A 310 -6.21 24.85 -1.61
N LYS A 311 -6.49 25.66 -2.66
CA LYS A 311 -6.84 27.08 -2.50
C LYS A 311 -8.11 27.26 -1.65
N ILE A 312 -9.13 26.45 -1.90
CA ILE A 312 -10.40 26.49 -1.15
C ILE A 312 -10.18 26.12 0.33
N ILE A 313 -9.49 25.01 0.58
CA ILE A 313 -9.22 24.52 1.94
C ILE A 313 -8.34 25.52 2.72
N THR A 314 -7.27 26.01 2.10
CA THR A 314 -6.35 26.96 2.75
C THR A 314 -7.06 28.29 3.06
N GLY A 315 -7.85 28.81 2.12
CA GLY A 315 -8.64 30.02 2.30
C GLY A 315 -9.72 29.89 3.38
N GLY A 316 -10.42 28.75 3.40
CA GLY A 316 -11.41 28.43 4.43
C GLY A 316 -10.79 28.33 5.82
N ILE A 317 -9.68 27.59 5.99
CA ILE A 317 -8.96 27.47 7.26
C ILE A 317 -8.48 28.85 7.74
N ALA A 318 -7.85 29.64 6.87
CA ALA A 318 -7.36 30.97 7.21
C ALA A 318 -8.49 31.93 7.64
N SER A 319 -9.68 31.78 7.06
CA SER A 319 -10.85 32.56 7.43
C SER A 319 -11.46 32.07 8.75
N GLY A 320 -11.51 30.75 8.96
CA GLY A 320 -11.99 30.11 10.18
C GLY A 320 -11.17 30.45 11.42
N ARG A 321 -9.85 30.61 11.28
CA ARG A 321 -8.98 31.04 12.38
C ARG A 321 -9.37 32.38 12.99
N LYS A 322 -10.01 33.25 12.21
CA LYS A 322 -10.50 34.56 12.69
C LYS A 322 -11.75 34.43 13.56
N SER A 323 -12.35 33.23 13.64
CA SER A 323 -13.54 32.91 14.42
C SER A 323 -13.32 31.62 15.25
N PRO A 324 -12.49 31.68 16.31
CA PRO A 324 -12.12 30.51 17.11
C PRO A 324 -13.32 29.84 17.81
N ARG A 325 -13.25 28.51 17.96
CA ARG A 325 -14.30 27.69 18.60
C ARG A 325 -13.69 26.84 19.71
N ASP A 326 -14.22 26.94 20.92
CA ASP A 326 -13.75 26.18 22.08
C ASP A 326 -14.31 24.76 22.12
N VAL A 327 -13.53 23.84 22.69
CA VAL A 327 -13.91 22.44 22.93
C VAL A 327 -14.55 22.32 24.32
N PRO A 328 -15.77 21.76 24.45
CA PRO A 328 -16.41 21.59 25.76
C PRO A 328 -15.65 20.57 26.63
N PRO A 329 -15.64 20.74 27.97
CA PRO A 329 -14.91 19.85 28.89
C PRO A 329 -15.48 18.42 28.86
N PRO A 330 -14.64 17.38 28.99
CA PRO A 330 -15.07 16.00 28.89
C PRO A 330 -15.93 15.58 30.11
N PRO A 331 -16.98 14.75 29.92
CA PRO A 331 -17.71 14.15 31.03
C PRO A 331 -16.87 13.08 31.74
N GLU A 332 -17.06 12.99 33.06
CA GLU A 332 -16.38 12.05 33.98
C GLU A 332 -16.55 10.58 33.54
N ARG A 333 -15.46 9.78 33.51
CA ARG A 333 -15.42 8.46 32.87
C ARG A 333 -15.32 7.28 33.85
N ALA A 334 -16.13 6.24 33.58
CA ALA A 334 -16.00 4.87 34.10
C ALA A 334 -15.01 4.01 33.26
N PRO A 335 -14.56 2.82 33.74
CA PRO A 335 -13.39 2.10 33.20
C PRO A 335 -13.62 1.43 31.83
N ARG A 336 -12.51 1.22 31.10
CA ARG A 336 -12.45 1.01 29.64
C ARG A 336 -12.23 -0.47 29.26
N ALA A 337 -12.98 -0.97 28.27
CA ALA A 337 -12.77 -2.28 27.63
C ALA A 337 -11.80 -2.19 26.40
N ALA A 338 -11.14 -3.32 26.10
CA ALA A 338 -10.08 -3.49 25.09
C ALA A 338 -10.53 -3.22 23.63
N PRO A 339 -9.61 -2.87 22.70
CA PRO A 339 -9.97 -2.38 21.38
C PRO A 339 -10.43 -3.50 20.43
N ARG A 340 -11.58 -3.30 19.79
CA ARG A 340 -12.10 -4.17 18.72
C ARG A 340 -11.36 -3.89 17.41
N ARG A 341 -10.85 -4.95 16.75
CA ARG A 341 -10.31 -4.91 15.38
C ARG A 341 -11.40 -4.42 14.40
N ARG A 342 -11.07 -3.44 13.56
CA ARG A 342 -11.92 -2.97 12.46
C ARG A 342 -12.14 -4.12 11.46
N ARG A 343 -13.38 -4.32 11.03
CA ARG A 343 -13.72 -5.13 9.86
C ARG A 343 -13.20 -4.40 8.62
N ALA A 344 -12.44 -5.09 7.78
CA ALA A 344 -12.13 -4.63 6.44
C ALA A 344 -13.43 -4.53 5.62
N ASP A 345 -13.57 -3.46 4.84
CA ASP A 345 -14.66 -3.30 3.89
C ASP A 345 -14.64 -4.46 2.87
N ALA A 346 -15.82 -4.88 2.41
CA ALA A 346 -15.92 -5.94 1.43
C ALA A 346 -15.23 -5.49 0.12
N PRO A 347 -14.36 -6.33 -0.48
CA PRO A 347 -13.64 -5.98 -1.70
C PRO A 347 -14.62 -5.72 -2.86
N THR A 348 -14.28 -4.77 -3.73
CA THR A 348 -15.07 -4.43 -4.91
C THR A 348 -15.13 -5.60 -5.91
N PRO A 349 -16.17 -5.71 -6.76
CA PRO A 349 -16.32 -6.82 -7.70
C PRO A 349 -15.13 -7.05 -8.64
N VAL A 350 -14.44 -5.98 -9.04
CA VAL A 350 -13.23 -6.03 -9.89
C VAL A 350 -12.06 -6.65 -9.12
N ALA A 351 -11.83 -6.23 -7.87
CA ALA A 351 -10.78 -6.80 -7.01
C ALA A 351 -11.00 -8.30 -6.76
N VAL A 352 -12.27 -8.71 -6.58
CA VAL A 352 -12.65 -10.13 -6.46
C VAL A 352 -12.32 -10.90 -7.74
N GLY A 353 -12.57 -10.30 -8.92
CA GLY A 353 -12.22 -10.89 -10.22
C GLY A 353 -10.72 -11.15 -10.39
N VAL A 354 -9.89 -10.17 -10.02
CA VAL A 354 -8.42 -10.29 -10.06
C VAL A 354 -7.93 -11.39 -9.11
N GLN A 355 -8.46 -11.45 -7.89
CA GLN A 355 -8.13 -12.52 -6.93
C GLN A 355 -8.46 -13.90 -7.51
N ILE A 356 -9.65 -14.07 -8.08
CA ILE A 356 -10.04 -15.35 -8.70
C ILE A 356 -9.09 -15.73 -9.84
N ALA A 357 -8.70 -14.76 -10.68
CA ALA A 357 -7.75 -14.99 -11.76
C ALA A 357 -6.39 -15.48 -11.23
N ALA A 358 -5.88 -14.89 -10.15
CA ALA A 358 -4.64 -15.32 -9.50
C ALA A 358 -4.74 -16.76 -8.97
N GLY A 359 -5.82 -17.10 -8.27
CA GLY A 359 -6.06 -18.47 -7.79
C GLY A 359 -6.12 -19.49 -8.93
N ARG A 360 -6.79 -19.14 -10.03
CA ARG A 360 -6.86 -20.00 -11.23
C ARG A 360 -5.51 -20.17 -11.92
N ALA A 361 -4.69 -19.11 -12.00
CA ALA A 361 -3.36 -19.20 -12.58
C ALA A 361 -2.50 -20.22 -11.82
N VAL A 362 -2.49 -20.15 -10.49
CA VAL A 362 -1.80 -21.12 -9.62
C VAL A 362 -2.37 -22.54 -9.82
N TRP A 363 -3.70 -22.67 -9.87
CA TRP A 363 -4.36 -23.97 -10.05
C TRP A 363 -4.07 -24.63 -11.40
N SER A 364 -4.05 -23.85 -12.48
CA SER A 364 -3.81 -24.34 -13.84
C SER A 364 -2.35 -24.74 -14.07
N ALA A 365 -1.41 -24.11 -13.35
CA ALA A 365 0.01 -24.44 -13.41
C ALA A 365 0.41 -25.65 -12.54
N ARG A 366 -0.54 -26.26 -11.81
CA ARG A 366 -0.25 -27.36 -10.88
C ARG A 366 0.28 -28.59 -11.60
N GLN A 367 1.16 -29.30 -10.92
CA GLN A 367 1.70 -30.59 -11.32
C GLN A 367 1.04 -31.73 -10.52
N PRO A 368 1.12 -32.98 -10.99
CA PRO A 368 0.75 -34.16 -10.21
C PRO A 368 1.54 -34.25 -8.90
N LEU A 369 0.96 -34.92 -7.89
CA LEU A 369 1.57 -35.04 -6.56
C LEU A 369 2.68 -36.09 -6.47
N ALA A 370 2.68 -37.10 -7.34
CA ALA A 370 3.62 -38.23 -7.23
C ALA A 370 5.07 -37.74 -7.21
N ASP A 371 5.87 -38.28 -6.28
CA ASP A 371 7.29 -37.97 -6.13
C ASP A 371 7.61 -36.49 -5.84
N THR A 372 6.71 -35.79 -5.14
CA THR A 372 6.89 -34.38 -4.74
C THR A 372 6.98 -34.20 -3.22
N PRO A 373 7.54 -33.07 -2.72
CA PRO A 373 7.46 -32.69 -1.31
C PRO A 373 6.03 -32.66 -0.76
N ALA A 374 5.04 -32.34 -1.60
CA ALA A 374 3.64 -32.35 -1.22
C ALA A 374 3.10 -33.78 -0.97
N ALA A 375 3.53 -34.78 -1.75
CA ALA A 375 3.19 -36.17 -1.46
C ALA A 375 3.89 -36.69 -0.20
N ALA A 376 5.15 -36.31 0.04
CA ALA A 376 5.86 -36.62 1.27
C ALA A 376 5.15 -36.03 2.49
N PHE A 377 4.72 -34.76 2.41
CA PHE A 377 3.94 -34.09 3.44
C PHE A 377 2.63 -34.82 3.76
N LEU A 378 1.86 -35.20 2.73
CA LEU A 378 0.60 -35.95 2.92
C LEU A 378 0.85 -37.30 3.60
N THR A 379 1.86 -38.03 3.13
CA THR A 379 2.22 -39.36 3.66
C THR A 379 2.64 -39.27 5.12
N ALA A 380 3.49 -38.30 5.48
CA ALA A 380 3.91 -38.04 6.85
C ALA A 380 2.73 -37.68 7.78
N ASN A 381 1.61 -37.19 7.23
CA ASN A 381 0.40 -36.87 7.96
C ASN A 381 -0.70 -37.97 7.84
N GLY A 382 -0.32 -39.18 7.42
CA GLY A 382 -1.23 -40.33 7.36
C GLY A 382 -2.26 -40.28 6.24
N VAL A 383 -1.99 -39.50 5.18
CA VAL A 383 -2.85 -39.40 4.00
C VAL A 383 -2.14 -40.01 2.80
N ASN A 384 -2.78 -41.00 2.15
CA ASN A 384 -2.26 -41.56 0.91
C ASN A 384 -2.46 -40.57 -0.26
N ALA A 385 -1.37 -40.01 -0.77
CA ALA A 385 -1.37 -39.02 -1.86
C ALA A 385 -2.00 -39.54 -3.17
N ALA A 386 -2.05 -40.84 -3.40
CA ALA A 386 -2.71 -41.41 -4.59
C ALA A 386 -4.25 -41.31 -4.50
N ASN A 387 -4.82 -41.17 -3.30
CA ASN A 387 -6.25 -41.27 -3.04
C ASN A 387 -6.91 -39.92 -2.67
N VAL A 388 -6.21 -38.80 -2.83
CA VAL A 388 -6.75 -37.47 -2.49
C VAL A 388 -7.69 -36.90 -3.56
N GLY A 389 -7.67 -37.47 -4.76
CA GLY A 389 -8.53 -37.05 -5.87
C GLY A 389 -7.97 -35.86 -6.66
N PRO A 390 -8.70 -35.39 -7.70
CA PRO A 390 -8.18 -34.45 -8.70
C PRO A 390 -8.06 -33.00 -8.22
N TRP A 391 -8.56 -32.73 -7.00
CA TRP A 391 -8.57 -31.40 -6.40
C TRP A 391 -7.29 -31.05 -5.64
N PHE A 392 -6.24 -31.86 -5.80
CA PHE A 392 -4.93 -31.58 -5.24
C PHE A 392 -3.85 -31.63 -6.31
N GLY A 393 -2.78 -30.88 -6.07
CA GLY A 393 -1.61 -30.84 -6.94
C GLY A 393 -0.42 -30.24 -6.21
N PHE A 394 0.70 -30.19 -6.93
CA PHE A 394 1.95 -29.61 -6.49
C PHE A 394 2.29 -28.36 -7.30
N GLY A 395 3.04 -27.42 -6.72
CA GLY A 395 3.65 -26.33 -7.48
C GLY A 395 4.64 -25.53 -6.66
N GLU A 396 5.55 -24.84 -7.35
CA GLU A 396 6.44 -23.84 -6.75
C GLU A 396 5.72 -22.49 -6.70
N VAL A 397 5.36 -22.04 -5.51
CA VAL A 397 4.51 -20.85 -5.32
C VAL A 397 5.28 -19.76 -4.59
N GLU A 398 5.14 -18.52 -5.07
CA GLU A 398 5.68 -17.34 -4.40
C GLU A 398 4.99 -17.13 -3.05
N TYR A 399 5.80 -16.92 -2.00
CA TYR A 399 5.32 -16.51 -0.70
C TYR A 399 5.21 -14.99 -0.66
N LEU A 400 3.99 -14.48 -0.75
CA LEU A 400 3.72 -13.04 -0.70
C LEU A 400 3.30 -12.65 0.71
N HIS A 401 4.06 -11.74 1.33
CA HIS A 401 3.83 -11.23 2.68
C HIS A 401 3.59 -9.73 2.67
N ALA A 402 2.49 -9.28 3.25
CA ALA A 402 2.13 -7.87 3.33
C ALA A 402 2.02 -7.46 4.81
N PRO A 403 3.12 -7.03 5.46
CA PRO A 403 3.04 -6.52 6.82
C PRO A 403 2.08 -5.33 6.85
N ASP A 404 1.13 -5.36 7.79
CA ASP A 404 0.12 -4.33 8.04
C ASP A 404 -0.83 -3.98 6.87
N GLY A 405 -0.99 -4.88 5.89
CA GLY A 405 -1.81 -4.63 4.72
C GLY A 405 -1.20 -3.65 3.72
N GLY A 406 0.12 -3.41 3.84
CA GLY A 406 0.93 -2.72 2.83
C GLY A 406 1.14 -3.55 1.56
N GLU A 407 2.08 -3.14 0.71
CA GLU A 407 2.37 -3.89 -0.52
C GLU A 407 2.99 -5.25 -0.24
N PRO A 408 2.55 -6.32 -0.93
CA PRO A 408 3.09 -7.65 -0.73
C PRO A 408 4.54 -7.74 -1.21
N LEU A 409 5.41 -8.13 -0.28
CA LEU A 409 6.79 -8.53 -0.51
C LEU A 409 6.85 -10.02 -0.86
N CYS A 410 7.57 -10.37 -1.93
CA CYS A 410 7.86 -11.77 -2.24
C CYS A 410 9.05 -12.24 -1.39
N LEU A 411 8.81 -13.18 -0.47
CA LEU A 411 9.82 -13.74 0.43
C LEU A 411 10.52 -14.98 -0.13
N GLY A 412 10.19 -15.37 -1.36
CA GLY A 412 10.78 -16.52 -2.05
C GLY A 412 9.73 -17.38 -2.75
N LYS A 413 10.20 -18.41 -3.47
CA LYS A 413 9.37 -19.47 -4.04
C LYS A 413 9.58 -20.74 -3.24
N PHE A 414 8.49 -21.43 -2.93
CA PHE A 414 8.51 -22.62 -2.11
C PHE A 414 7.71 -23.75 -2.75
N PRO A 415 8.16 -25.01 -2.59
CA PRO A 415 7.36 -26.18 -2.87
C PRO A 415 6.03 -26.08 -2.11
N ALA A 416 4.89 -26.36 -2.76
CA ALA A 416 3.61 -26.24 -2.10
C ALA A 416 2.62 -27.35 -2.46
N LEU A 417 1.87 -27.80 -1.45
CA LEU A 417 0.64 -28.57 -1.67
C LEU A 417 -0.49 -27.58 -2.01
N LEU A 418 -1.10 -27.80 -3.17
CA LEU A 418 -2.20 -27.00 -3.69
C LEU A 418 -3.51 -27.78 -3.57
N ALA A 419 -4.56 -27.13 -3.03
CA ALA A 419 -5.91 -27.69 -3.02
C ALA A 419 -6.92 -26.70 -3.64
N GLY A 420 -7.49 -27.09 -4.77
CA GLY A 420 -8.38 -26.25 -5.57
C GLY A 420 -9.78 -26.15 -4.95
N MET A 421 -10.21 -24.93 -4.64
CA MET A 421 -11.55 -24.63 -4.16
C MET A 421 -12.40 -24.13 -5.33
N ALA A 422 -13.48 -24.85 -5.63
CA ALA A 422 -14.38 -24.49 -6.71
C ALA A 422 -15.76 -24.11 -6.20
N ARG A 423 -16.50 -23.40 -7.05
CA ARG A 423 -17.95 -23.24 -6.93
C ARG A 423 -18.62 -24.13 -7.97
N TRP A 424 -19.71 -24.78 -7.59
CA TRP A 424 -20.52 -25.60 -8.50
C TRP A 424 -21.83 -24.88 -8.76
N ALA A 425 -22.13 -24.63 -10.04
CA ALA A 425 -23.47 -24.24 -10.47
C ALA A 425 -24.32 -25.51 -10.67
N ASP A 426 -25.63 -25.41 -10.50
CA ASP A 426 -26.55 -26.56 -10.55
C ASP A 426 -26.50 -27.33 -11.89
N GLN A 427 -25.98 -26.73 -12.97
CA GLN A 427 -25.81 -27.36 -14.29
C GLN A 427 -24.49 -27.01 -15.00
N GLY A 428 -23.44 -26.60 -14.27
CA GLY A 428 -22.17 -26.13 -14.86
C GLY A 428 -20.94 -26.93 -14.46
N GLN A 429 -19.86 -26.83 -15.24
CA GLN A 429 -18.54 -27.32 -14.81
C GLN A 429 -18.07 -26.56 -13.56
N PRO A 430 -17.35 -27.23 -12.64
CA PRO A 430 -16.90 -26.59 -11.42
C PRO A 430 -15.89 -25.49 -11.74
N GLU A 431 -16.13 -24.33 -11.16
CA GLU A 431 -15.32 -23.15 -11.40
C GLU A 431 -14.36 -22.92 -10.23
N VAL A 432 -13.06 -23.10 -10.46
CA VAL A 432 -12.05 -22.82 -9.43
C VAL A 432 -12.01 -21.32 -9.15
N ARG A 433 -12.12 -20.96 -7.87
CA ARG A 433 -12.20 -19.59 -7.37
C ARG A 433 -11.05 -19.23 -6.44
N ALA A 434 -10.50 -20.23 -5.74
CA ALA A 434 -9.35 -20.07 -4.87
C ALA A 434 -8.53 -21.36 -4.77
N VAL A 435 -7.31 -21.26 -4.25
CA VAL A 435 -6.42 -22.39 -3.97
C VAL A 435 -5.94 -22.26 -2.53
N ASN A 436 -6.10 -23.31 -1.73
CA ASN A 436 -5.37 -23.42 -0.47
C ASN A 436 -3.94 -23.83 -0.81
N VAL A 437 -2.98 -23.05 -0.30
CA VAL A 437 -1.55 -23.27 -0.49
C VAL A 437 -0.98 -23.65 0.86
N THR A 438 -0.34 -24.81 0.95
CA THR A 438 0.51 -25.18 2.09
C THR A 438 1.94 -25.16 1.61
N TYR A 439 2.70 -24.16 2.05
CA TYR A 439 4.11 -23.99 1.71
C TYR A 439 4.96 -24.99 2.50
N LEU A 440 5.90 -25.62 1.80
CA LEU A 440 6.75 -26.70 2.28
C LEU A 440 8.22 -26.38 2.01
N ASP A 441 9.10 -27.03 2.75
CA ASP A 441 10.52 -27.14 2.39
C ASP A 441 10.74 -28.29 1.40
N GLY A 442 11.98 -28.45 0.92
CA GLY A 442 12.34 -29.53 -0.01
C GLY A 442 12.14 -30.94 0.55
N ALA A 443 11.99 -31.10 1.86
CA ALA A 443 11.74 -32.39 2.51
C ALA A 443 10.24 -32.65 2.77
N GLY A 444 9.34 -31.74 2.36
CA GLY A 444 7.91 -31.87 2.59
C GLY A 444 7.47 -31.53 4.02
N ARG A 445 8.28 -30.76 4.77
CA ARG A 445 7.89 -30.19 6.07
C ARG A 445 7.32 -28.80 5.86
N PRO A 446 6.44 -28.27 6.74
CA PRO A 446 5.98 -26.89 6.66
C PRO A 446 7.14 -25.89 6.50
N ALA A 447 7.05 -25.00 5.52
CA ALA A 447 8.07 -23.99 5.29
C ALA A 447 8.21 -23.06 6.51
N SER A 448 9.45 -22.79 6.92
CA SER A 448 9.77 -21.81 7.96
C SER A 448 10.13 -20.49 7.29
N VAL A 449 9.13 -19.62 7.16
CA VAL A 449 9.28 -18.29 6.54
C VAL A 449 9.18 -17.25 7.64
N HIS A 450 10.12 -16.30 7.67
CA HIS A 450 10.16 -15.25 8.68
C HIS A 450 9.83 -13.89 8.06
N ASP A 451 9.12 -13.07 8.83
CA ASP A 451 8.95 -11.66 8.51
C ASP A 451 10.33 -10.98 8.53
N PRO A 452 10.75 -10.31 7.44
CA PRO A 452 12.08 -9.71 7.37
C PRO A 452 12.24 -8.48 8.28
N LEU A 453 11.14 -7.86 8.72
CA LEU A 453 11.13 -6.70 9.59
C LEU A 453 11.06 -7.10 11.06
N THR A 454 10.17 -8.04 11.41
CA THR A 454 9.91 -8.41 12.81
C THR A 454 10.65 -9.69 13.24
N GLY A 455 11.10 -10.51 12.30
CA GLY A 455 11.67 -11.84 12.56
C GLY A 455 10.63 -12.90 12.94
N GLU A 456 9.34 -12.54 13.02
CA GLU A 456 8.28 -13.45 13.42
C GLU A 456 8.10 -14.59 12.40
N LEU A 457 7.81 -15.79 12.90
CA LEU A 457 7.49 -16.94 12.05
C LEU A 457 6.12 -16.73 11.40
N LEU A 458 6.09 -16.72 10.08
CA LEU A 458 4.89 -16.53 9.30
C LEU A 458 4.14 -17.85 9.05
N PRO A 459 2.82 -17.80 8.81
CA PRO A 459 2.03 -19.01 8.58
C PRO A 459 2.47 -19.75 7.31
N SER A 460 2.76 -21.04 7.41
CA SER A 460 3.06 -21.90 6.26
C SER A 460 1.84 -22.21 5.37
N ARG A 461 0.71 -21.51 5.56
CA ARG A 461 -0.56 -21.74 4.86
C ARG A 461 -1.13 -20.42 4.41
N ALA A 462 -1.55 -20.37 3.15
CA ALA A 462 -2.21 -19.22 2.55
C ALA A 462 -3.41 -19.66 1.71
N LEU A 463 -4.22 -18.67 1.34
CA LEU A 463 -5.30 -18.82 0.38
C LEU A 463 -5.06 -17.82 -0.74
N ILE A 464 -4.92 -18.32 -1.96
CA ILE A 464 -4.80 -17.47 -3.15
C ILE A 464 -6.12 -17.49 -3.90
N GLY A 465 -6.78 -16.34 -3.98
CA GLY A 465 -8.04 -16.13 -4.67
C GLY A 465 -9.23 -15.81 -3.76
N ALA A 466 -10.43 -15.84 -4.31
CA ALA A 466 -11.65 -15.47 -3.58
C ALA A 466 -12.49 -16.71 -3.26
N TRP A 467 -12.69 -17.00 -1.98
CA TRP A 467 -13.26 -18.28 -1.53
C TRP A 467 -14.79 -18.30 -1.41
N HIS A 468 -15.50 -17.17 -1.55
CA HIS A 468 -16.93 -17.07 -1.26
C HIS A 468 -17.76 -18.14 -1.99
N GLY A 469 -18.38 -19.04 -1.21
CA GLY A 469 -19.19 -20.15 -1.73
C GLY A 469 -18.40 -21.28 -2.39
N ALA A 470 -17.07 -21.27 -2.30
CA ALA A 470 -16.19 -22.29 -2.85
C ALA A 470 -15.73 -23.28 -1.78
N ALA A 471 -15.47 -24.52 -2.20
CA ALA A 471 -14.91 -25.57 -1.35
C ALA A 471 -14.10 -26.57 -2.18
N VAL A 472 -13.22 -27.33 -1.54
CA VAL A 472 -12.74 -28.59 -2.10
C VAL A 472 -13.82 -29.64 -1.82
N ARG A 473 -14.33 -30.35 -2.84
CA ARG A 473 -15.38 -31.37 -2.62
C ARG A 473 -14.82 -32.77 -2.87
N LEU A 474 -14.81 -33.58 -1.82
CA LEU A 474 -14.31 -34.96 -1.83
C LEU A 474 -15.45 -35.96 -1.70
N GLY A 475 -15.48 -36.92 -2.63
CA GLY A 475 -16.54 -37.92 -2.70
C GLY A 475 -17.82 -37.39 -3.37
N LYS A 476 -18.64 -38.32 -3.87
CA LYS A 476 -19.96 -38.00 -4.42
C LYS A 476 -20.91 -37.69 -3.27
N LEU A 477 -21.77 -36.68 -3.43
CA LEU A 477 -22.88 -36.45 -2.51
C LEU A 477 -23.83 -37.65 -2.59
N ALA A 478 -23.87 -38.43 -1.52
CA ALA A 478 -24.78 -39.56 -1.34
C ALA A 478 -25.34 -39.49 0.09
N GLY A 479 -26.67 -39.44 0.21
CA GLY A 479 -27.34 -39.31 1.50
C GLY A 479 -27.46 -37.88 2.03
N ASP A 480 -27.71 -37.77 3.34
CA ASP A 480 -28.10 -36.53 4.02
C ASP A 480 -27.00 -35.96 4.94
N ARG A 481 -25.83 -36.60 4.99
CA ARG A 481 -24.70 -36.22 5.85
C ARG A 481 -23.55 -35.60 5.05
N LEU A 482 -22.94 -34.56 5.62
CA LEU A 482 -21.78 -33.90 5.05
C LEU A 482 -20.73 -33.62 6.13
N HIS A 483 -19.48 -33.95 5.85
CA HIS A 483 -18.33 -33.46 6.62
C HIS A 483 -17.87 -32.11 6.08
N LEU A 484 -17.66 -31.13 6.96
CA LEU A 484 -17.16 -29.81 6.60
C LEU A 484 -15.87 -29.50 7.37
N ALA A 485 -14.74 -29.56 6.70
CA ALA A 485 -13.43 -29.43 7.31
C ALA A 485 -12.87 -28.00 7.20
N ALA A 486 -12.29 -27.53 8.31
CA ALA A 486 -11.65 -26.22 8.37
C ALA A 486 -10.31 -26.15 7.63
N GLY A 487 -9.60 -27.28 7.52
CA GLY A 487 -8.29 -27.36 6.90
C GLY A 487 -8.15 -28.59 6.00
N VAL A 488 -7.20 -28.51 5.07
CA VAL A 488 -6.94 -29.55 4.05
C VAL A 488 -6.64 -30.90 4.68
N LEU A 489 -5.67 -30.96 5.61
CA LEU A 489 -5.28 -32.22 6.25
C LEU A 489 -6.44 -32.87 7.02
N GLY A 490 -7.15 -32.09 7.84
CA GLY A 490 -8.28 -32.61 8.62
C GLY A 490 -9.40 -33.16 7.73
N GLY A 491 -9.67 -32.51 6.58
CA GLY A 491 -10.63 -33.01 5.60
C GLY A 491 -10.18 -34.29 4.92
N LEU A 492 -8.92 -34.38 4.50
CA LEU A 492 -8.35 -35.59 3.88
C LEU A 492 -8.32 -36.78 4.85
N GLN A 493 -7.93 -36.53 6.11
CA GLN A 493 -7.93 -37.56 7.16
C GLN A 493 -9.34 -38.03 7.47
N ALA A 494 -10.31 -37.11 7.64
CA ALA A 494 -11.70 -37.48 7.85
C ALA A 494 -12.28 -38.27 6.68
N ARG A 495 -11.90 -37.91 5.44
CA ARG A 495 -12.30 -38.64 4.24
C ARG A 495 -11.70 -40.05 4.19
N SER A 496 -10.46 -40.20 4.64
CA SER A 496 -9.76 -41.49 4.71
C SER A 496 -10.40 -42.44 5.73
N VAL A 497 -10.82 -41.89 6.88
CA VAL A 497 -11.51 -42.67 7.94
C VAL A 497 -12.97 -42.98 7.56
N TYR A 498 -13.66 -42.03 6.91
CA TYR A 498 -15.08 -42.14 6.57
C TYR A 498 -15.31 -42.00 5.05
N PRO A 499 -14.88 -42.99 4.23
CA PRO A 499 -14.95 -42.92 2.77
C PRO A 499 -16.39 -43.01 2.22
N ALA A 500 -17.39 -43.28 3.04
CA ALA A 500 -18.80 -43.21 2.64
C ALA A 500 -19.38 -41.78 2.76
N ILE A 501 -18.79 -40.91 3.58
CA ILE A 501 -19.34 -39.57 3.85
C ILE A 501 -18.63 -38.55 2.96
N PRO A 502 -19.38 -37.77 2.14
CA PRO A 502 -18.78 -36.70 1.36
C PRO A 502 -18.14 -35.67 2.30
N THR A 503 -16.96 -35.18 1.94
CA THR A 503 -16.20 -34.23 2.77
C THR A 503 -15.88 -32.99 1.96
N TRP A 504 -16.30 -31.83 2.46
CA TRP A 504 -15.97 -30.54 1.87
C TRP A 504 -14.93 -29.83 2.73
N ILE A 505 -13.88 -29.30 2.12
CA ILE A 505 -12.88 -28.45 2.79
C ILE A 505 -13.19 -27.01 2.42
N ALA A 506 -13.59 -26.22 3.41
CA ALA A 506 -14.15 -24.90 3.20
C ALA A 506 -13.33 -23.76 3.80
N GLY A 507 -12.30 -24.09 4.59
CA GLY A 507 -11.55 -23.08 5.34
C GLY A 507 -12.20 -22.75 6.69
N PRO A 508 -11.83 -21.65 7.34
CA PRO A 508 -12.26 -21.33 8.71
C PRO A 508 -13.78 -21.18 8.84
N PRO A 509 -14.34 -21.17 10.07
CA PRO A 509 -15.77 -20.99 10.32
C PRO A 509 -16.41 -19.80 9.59
N SER A 510 -15.69 -18.67 9.46
CA SER A 510 -16.15 -17.53 8.66
C SER A 510 -16.41 -17.88 7.20
N ALA A 511 -15.62 -18.80 6.64
CA ALA A 511 -15.75 -19.23 5.27
C ALA A 511 -16.93 -20.18 5.03
N MET A 512 -17.13 -21.09 5.98
CA MET A 512 -18.22 -22.05 5.98
C MET A 512 -19.60 -21.39 5.89
N ALA A 513 -19.76 -20.22 6.52
CA ALA A 513 -21.04 -19.51 6.57
C ALA A 513 -21.60 -19.12 5.18
N HIS A 514 -20.76 -19.03 4.14
CA HIS A 514 -21.19 -18.61 2.80
C HIS A 514 -21.42 -19.78 1.84
N LEU A 515 -21.43 -21.01 2.34
CA LEU A 515 -21.70 -22.19 1.52
C LEU A 515 -23.21 -22.41 1.34
N ALA A 516 -23.62 -22.55 0.08
CA ALA A 516 -24.92 -23.12 -0.24
C ALA A 516 -24.83 -24.64 -0.08
N LEU A 517 -25.52 -25.16 0.94
CA LEU A 517 -25.68 -26.60 1.09
C LEU A 517 -26.74 -27.10 0.10
N PRO A 518 -26.53 -28.27 -0.53
CA PRO A 518 -27.55 -28.88 -1.36
C PRO A 518 -28.87 -29.04 -0.58
N ALA A 519 -29.99 -29.23 -1.31
CA ALA A 519 -31.14 -29.93 -0.74
C ALA A 519 -30.69 -31.34 -0.29
N ALA A 520 -31.49 -32.29 0.15
CA ALA A 520 -30.97 -33.59 0.68
C ALA A 520 -30.06 -33.53 1.94
N ILE A 521 -29.12 -32.60 2.12
CA ILE A 521 -28.30 -32.48 3.34
C ILE A 521 -29.19 -32.07 4.52
N ARG A 522 -29.07 -32.83 5.60
CA ARG A 522 -29.77 -32.66 6.89
C ARG A 522 -28.81 -32.59 8.05
N THR A 523 -27.63 -33.20 7.95
CA THR A 523 -26.62 -33.21 9.01
C THR A 523 -25.28 -32.73 8.48
N VAL A 524 -24.67 -31.76 9.17
CA VAL A 524 -23.30 -31.30 8.92
C VAL A 524 -22.44 -31.54 10.15
N ILE A 525 -21.30 -32.20 9.96
CA ILE A 525 -20.28 -32.37 11.00
C ILE A 525 -19.08 -31.49 10.63
N VAL A 526 -18.84 -30.45 11.43
CA VAL A 526 -17.72 -29.52 11.27
C VAL A 526 -16.48 -30.10 11.94
N ILE A 527 -15.39 -30.24 11.18
CA ILE A 527 -14.13 -30.86 11.62
C ILE A 527 -13.04 -29.78 11.75
N GLY A 528 -12.31 -29.79 12.86
CA GLY A 528 -11.17 -28.88 13.07
C GLY A 528 -11.55 -27.46 13.47
N ALA A 529 -12.73 -27.27 14.07
CA ALA A 529 -13.21 -25.99 14.59
C ALA A 529 -13.78 -26.10 16.02
N GLY A 530 -13.39 -27.14 16.79
CA GLY A 530 -13.88 -27.38 18.15
C GLY A 530 -13.54 -26.24 19.12
N ASP A 531 -12.30 -25.74 19.02
CA ASP A 531 -11.73 -24.65 19.83
C ASP A 531 -12.23 -23.24 19.43
N ALA A 532 -13.11 -23.13 18.42
CA ALA A 532 -13.63 -21.82 17.99
C ALA A 532 -14.56 -21.20 19.06
N PRO A 533 -14.56 -19.86 19.24
CA PRO A 533 -15.45 -19.19 20.18
C PRO A 533 -16.92 -19.59 19.97
N GLU A 534 -17.68 -19.70 21.06
CA GLU A 534 -19.08 -20.14 21.02
C GLU A 534 -19.95 -19.29 20.10
N GLU A 535 -19.78 -17.97 20.13
CA GLU A 535 -20.48 -17.04 19.23
C GLU A 535 -20.22 -17.35 17.74
N LEU A 536 -18.99 -17.73 17.41
CA LEU A 536 -18.58 -18.07 16.04
C LEU A 536 -19.17 -19.42 15.62
N ARG A 537 -19.17 -20.42 16.51
CA ARG A 537 -19.81 -21.72 16.28
C ARG A 537 -21.33 -21.58 16.09
N ALA A 538 -21.98 -20.78 16.93
CA ALA A 538 -23.40 -20.48 16.82
C ALA A 538 -23.75 -19.74 15.52
N ARG A 539 -22.88 -18.82 15.07
CA ARG A 539 -23.05 -18.13 13.78
C ARG A 539 -22.97 -19.09 12.60
N VAL A 540 -22.01 -20.01 12.59
CA VAL A 540 -21.90 -21.04 11.53
C VAL A 540 -23.11 -21.96 11.55
N ALA A 541 -23.54 -22.41 12.73
CA ALA A 541 -24.71 -23.25 12.87
C ALA A 541 -25.98 -22.58 12.32
N ARG A 542 -26.20 -21.29 12.60
CA ARG A 542 -27.32 -20.52 12.03
C ARG A 542 -27.21 -20.36 10.51
N SER A 543 -26.03 -20.03 10.01
CA SER A 543 -25.81 -19.78 8.57
C SER A 543 -26.03 -21.04 7.72
N LEU A 544 -25.52 -22.19 8.18
CA LEU A 544 -25.68 -23.47 7.52
C LEU A 544 -27.05 -24.12 7.79
N GLY A 545 -27.65 -23.81 8.94
CA GLY A 545 -28.95 -24.32 9.39
C GLY A 545 -30.12 -23.87 8.53
N GLY A 546 -30.01 -22.70 7.89
CA GLY A 546 -31.11 -22.03 7.20
C GLY A 546 -32.09 -21.37 8.19
N ALA A 547 -32.91 -20.42 7.71
CA ALA A 547 -33.91 -19.74 8.54
C ALA A 547 -35.00 -20.69 9.07
N ASP A 548 -35.14 -21.86 8.45
CA ASP A 548 -36.06 -22.95 8.77
C ASP A 548 -35.46 -24.03 9.68
N GLY A 549 -34.17 -23.94 10.05
CA GLY A 549 -33.51 -24.89 10.95
C GLY A 549 -33.37 -26.30 10.36
N ARG A 550 -33.42 -26.44 9.02
CA ARG A 550 -33.46 -27.72 8.31
C ARG A 550 -32.20 -28.58 8.49
N VAL A 551 -31.06 -27.96 8.80
CA VAL A 551 -29.77 -28.65 8.91
C VAL A 551 -29.27 -28.64 10.36
N THR A 552 -29.02 -29.83 10.90
CA THR A 552 -28.35 -30.00 12.20
C THR A 552 -26.84 -29.89 12.02
N VAL A 553 -26.21 -28.94 12.73
CA VAL A 553 -24.77 -28.71 12.70
C VAL A 553 -24.13 -29.19 14.01
N ARG A 554 -23.14 -30.08 13.90
CA ARG A 554 -22.35 -30.59 15.04
C ARG A 554 -20.88 -30.26 14.84
N PHE A 555 -20.17 -29.95 15.91
CA PHE A 555 -18.74 -29.70 15.89
C PHE A 555 -18.02 -30.93 16.45
N ALA A 556 -17.13 -31.52 15.66
CA ALA A 556 -16.27 -32.61 16.08
C ALA A 556 -14.93 -32.04 16.53
N ASP A 557 -14.54 -32.39 17.75
CA ASP A 557 -13.24 -32.02 18.28
C ASP A 557 -12.16 -32.94 17.71
N ALA A 558 -11.10 -32.35 17.15
CA ALA A 558 -9.98 -33.12 16.59
C ALA A 558 -9.15 -33.82 17.68
N ARG A 559 -9.30 -33.43 18.96
CA ARG A 559 -8.49 -33.91 20.10
C ARG A 559 -9.12 -35.01 20.95
N ARG A 560 -9.99 -35.86 20.41
CA ARG A 560 -10.32 -37.16 21.05
C ARG A 560 -9.72 -38.34 20.32
N ARG A 561 -8.39 -38.33 20.14
CA ARG A 561 -7.57 -39.53 19.91
C ARG A 561 -6.18 -39.34 20.52
N ALA A 562 -6.09 -39.35 21.85
CA ALA A 562 -4.84 -39.58 22.57
C ALA A 562 -5.03 -40.13 24.02
N SER A 563 -6.24 -40.57 24.42
CA SER A 563 -6.46 -41.08 25.79
C SER A 563 -7.31 -42.35 25.89
N VAL A 564 -7.51 -43.09 24.80
CA VAL A 564 -8.22 -44.41 24.85
C VAL A 564 -7.29 -45.58 24.46
N ALA A 565 -5.97 -45.36 24.40
CA ALA A 565 -4.98 -46.42 24.20
C ALA A 565 -3.98 -46.57 25.36
N ALA A 566 -4.17 -45.83 26.46
CA ALA A 566 -3.32 -45.90 27.66
C ALA A 566 -4.20 -45.78 28.91
N GLY A 567 -5.02 -46.81 29.17
CA GLY A 567 -5.95 -46.78 30.31
C GLY A 567 -6.90 -47.96 30.40
N SER A 568 -6.41 -49.18 30.15
CA SER A 568 -7.04 -50.41 30.65
C SER A 568 -5.97 -51.50 30.71
N GLY A 569 -5.13 -51.39 31.72
CA GLY A 569 -4.21 -52.44 32.14
C GLY A 569 -3.90 -52.19 33.61
N HIS A 570 -4.41 -53.08 34.46
CA HIS A 570 -4.19 -53.23 35.91
C HIS A 570 -5.06 -52.35 36.84
N GLY A 571 -5.90 -53.06 37.59
CA GLY A 571 -6.79 -52.56 38.64
C GLY A 571 -8.04 -53.42 38.72
#